data_AF-A0A380DWR0-F1
#
_entry.id   AF-A0A380DWR0-F1
#
_cell.length_a   1.000
_cell.length_b   1.000
_cell.length_c   1.000
_cell.angle_alpha   90.00
_cell.angle_beta   90.00
_cell.angle_gamma   90.00
#
_symmetry.space_group_name_H-M   'P 1'
#
loop_
_entity.id
_entity.type
_entity.pdbx_description
1 polymer ?
#
loop_
_entity_poly.entity_id
_entity_poly.type
_entity_poly.pdbx_seq_one_letter_code
_entity_poly.pdbx_strand_id
1 'polypeptide(L)'
;MKLEGLPQISDVKTLVSLLEDLNIKASLNGTELEVDTTEIQNAALPNNKVESLRASYYMMGAMLGRFKKCVIGLPGGCPLGPRPIDQHIKGFKALGAEIDESSTTSMKIEAKELKGAHIFLDMVSVGATINIMLAAVYATGQTVMKMLLKNRK
;
A
#
# COMPACT_ATOMS: atom_id res chain seq x y z
N MET A 1 2.71 18.96 3.80
CA MET A 1 4.07 18.44 3.46
C MET A 1 4.38 18.84 2.02
N LYS A 2 5.64 19.15 1.70
CA LYS A 2 6.09 19.48 0.34
C LYS A 2 7.09 18.41 -0.14
N LEU A 3 6.95 18.00 -1.40
CA LEU A 3 7.86 17.11 -2.13
C LEU A 3 8.37 17.85 -3.37
N GLU A 4 9.67 17.75 -3.66
CA GLU A 4 10.32 18.44 -4.78
C GLU A 4 11.06 17.44 -5.67
N GLY A 5 11.33 17.82 -6.92
CA GLY A 5 12.08 16.97 -7.87
C GLY A 5 11.25 15.82 -8.46
N LEU A 6 9.93 15.95 -8.49
CA LEU A 6 9.06 14.93 -9.08
C LEU A 6 9.17 14.91 -10.61
N PRO A 7 9.26 13.73 -11.25
CA PRO A 7 9.24 13.62 -12.69
C PRO A 7 7.85 13.93 -13.25
N GLN A 8 7.80 14.58 -14.42
CA GLN A 8 6.54 14.92 -15.08
C GLN A 8 6.01 13.74 -15.91
N ILE A 9 5.57 12.69 -15.23
CA ILE A 9 5.03 11.46 -15.84
C ILE A 9 3.59 11.20 -15.42
N SER A 10 2.89 10.36 -16.18
CA SER A 10 1.48 10.00 -15.93
C SER A 10 1.26 9.44 -14.53
N ASP A 11 2.18 8.62 -14.03
CA ASP A 11 2.05 7.94 -12.74
C ASP A 11 1.94 8.93 -11.57
N VAL A 12 2.65 10.06 -11.63
CA VAL A 12 2.56 11.12 -10.61
C VAL A 12 1.16 11.74 -10.63
N LYS A 13 0.61 12.01 -11.81
CA LYS A 13 -0.74 12.56 -11.95
C LYS A 13 -1.81 11.57 -11.45
N THR A 14 -1.68 10.29 -11.79
CA THR A 14 -2.59 9.24 -11.31
C THR A 14 -2.52 9.10 -9.79
N LEU A 15 -1.32 9.20 -9.20
CA LEU A 15 -1.17 9.18 -7.75
C LEU A 15 -1.84 10.38 -7.08
N VAL A 16 -1.67 11.60 -7.61
CA VAL A 16 -2.35 12.80 -7.09
C VAL A 16 -3.87 12.61 -7.11
N SER A 17 -4.40 12.12 -8.24
CA SER A 17 -5.84 11.85 -8.34
C SER A 17 -6.33 10.73 -7.41
N LEU A 18 -5.47 9.78 -7.05
CA LEU A 18 -5.79 8.74 -6.06
C LEU A 18 -5.81 9.31 -4.63
N LEU A 19 -4.92 10.25 -4.33
CA LEU A 19 -4.91 10.95 -3.03
C LEU A 19 -6.20 11.77 -2.85
N GLU A 20 -6.64 12.46 -3.89
CA GLU A 20 -7.90 13.22 -3.88
C GLU A 20 -9.12 12.35 -3.57
N ASP A 21 -9.18 11.10 -4.09
CA ASP A 21 -10.25 10.15 -3.75
C ASP A 21 -10.31 9.80 -2.25
N LEU A 22 -9.18 9.94 -1.55
CA LEU A 22 -9.08 9.74 -0.11
C LEU A 22 -9.35 11.03 0.69
N ASN A 23 -9.86 12.08 0.02
CA ASN A 23 -10.06 13.42 0.59
C ASN A 23 -8.76 14.08 1.05
N ILE A 24 -7.64 13.76 0.40
CA ILE A 24 -6.34 14.40 0.64
C ILE A 24 -6.21 15.58 -0.32
N LYS A 25 -5.91 16.76 0.21
CA LYS A 25 -5.63 17.95 -0.62
C LYS A 25 -4.22 17.81 -1.18
N ALA A 26 -4.11 17.72 -2.51
CA ALA A 26 -2.85 17.58 -3.21
C ALA A 26 -2.75 18.61 -4.35
N SER A 27 -1.65 19.36 -4.41
CA SER A 27 -1.41 20.39 -5.45
C SER A 27 -0.08 20.14 -6.13
N LEU A 28 -0.12 19.80 -7.42
CA LEU A 28 1.07 19.55 -8.24
C LEU A 28 1.38 20.80 -9.08
N ASN A 29 2.54 21.41 -8.83
CA ASN A 29 3.04 22.55 -9.60
C ASN A 29 4.43 22.24 -10.18
N GLY A 30 4.47 21.93 -11.48
CA GLY A 30 5.70 21.55 -12.17
C GLY A 30 6.30 20.25 -11.61
N THR A 31 7.35 20.39 -10.80
CA THR A 31 8.05 19.25 -10.15
C THR A 31 7.86 19.22 -8.63
N GLU A 32 6.99 20.10 -8.12
CA GLU A 32 6.70 20.22 -6.70
C GLU A 32 5.28 19.72 -6.42
N LEU A 33 5.11 18.95 -5.35
CA LEU A 33 3.83 18.47 -4.86
C LEU A 33 3.64 18.86 -3.40
N GLU A 34 2.58 19.60 -3.13
CA GLU A 34 2.11 19.88 -1.78
C GLU A 34 0.99 18.91 -1.42
N VAL A 35 1.05 18.30 -0.23
CA VAL A 35 0.09 17.32 0.26
C VAL A 35 -0.33 17.66 1.69
N ASP A 36 -1.63 17.72 1.92
CA ASP A 36 -2.26 17.86 3.24
C ASP A 36 -3.18 16.66 3.51
N THR A 37 -2.83 15.87 4.53
CA THR A 37 -3.52 14.64 4.94
C THR A 37 -4.33 14.81 6.23
N THR A 38 -4.58 16.04 6.68
CA THR A 38 -5.35 16.32 7.91
C THR A 38 -6.78 15.82 7.82
N GLU A 39 -7.42 15.96 6.66
CA GLU A 39 -8.82 15.60 6.41
C GLU A 39 -9.01 14.27 5.67
N ILE A 40 -7.97 13.44 5.59
CA ILE A 40 -8.04 12.14 4.93
C ILE A 40 -9.16 11.26 5.49
N GLN A 41 -9.87 10.58 4.61
CA GLN A 41 -10.96 9.67 4.95
C GLN A 41 -10.65 8.23 4.53
N ASN A 42 -11.21 7.28 5.26
CA ASN A 42 -11.14 5.87 4.88
C ASN A 42 -12.18 5.58 3.79
N ALA A 43 -11.84 5.86 2.54
CA ALA A 43 -12.65 5.53 1.38
C ALA A 43 -12.17 4.22 0.74
N ALA A 44 -13.10 3.49 0.13
CA ALA A 44 -12.73 2.35 -0.72
C ALA A 44 -12.02 2.86 -1.97
N LEU A 45 -10.92 2.20 -2.35
CA LEU A 45 -10.14 2.54 -3.54
C LEU A 45 -10.55 1.62 -4.71
N PRO A 46 -11.38 2.10 -5.66
CA PRO A 46 -11.94 1.26 -6.72
C PRO A 46 -10.90 0.83 -7.77
N ASN A 47 -11.19 -0.28 -8.47
CA ASN A 47 -10.26 -0.99 -9.35
C ASN A 47 -9.63 -0.14 -10.46
N ASN A 48 -10.35 0.80 -11.06
CA ASN A 48 -9.91 1.53 -12.26
C ASN A 48 -8.56 2.27 -12.10
N LYS A 49 -8.36 2.99 -11.00
CA LYS A 49 -7.09 3.68 -10.71
C LYS A 49 -6.04 2.73 -10.11
N VAL A 50 -6.49 1.72 -9.37
CA VAL A 50 -5.59 0.75 -8.73
C VAL A 50 -4.91 -0.15 -9.76
N GLU A 51 -5.62 -0.58 -10.80
CA GLU A 51 -5.08 -1.41 -11.89
C GLU A 51 -4.09 -0.64 -12.78
N SER A 52 -4.33 0.66 -13.00
CA SER A 52 -3.52 1.49 -13.89
C SER A 52 -2.21 2.00 -13.27
N LEU A 53 -2.10 2.02 -11.94
CA LEU A 53 -0.91 2.52 -11.23
C LEU A 53 -0.31 1.43 -10.34
N ARG A 54 0.92 0.98 -10.61
CA ARG A 54 1.60 -0.02 -9.77
C ARG A 54 1.82 0.44 -8.33
N ALA A 55 2.01 1.73 -8.11
CA ALA A 55 2.20 2.30 -6.77
C ALA A 55 0.93 2.32 -5.91
N SER A 56 -0.25 2.10 -6.51
CA SER A 56 -1.54 2.13 -5.80
C SER A 56 -1.62 1.13 -4.65
N TYR A 57 -0.97 -0.04 -4.78
CA TYR A 57 -0.92 -1.06 -3.73
C TYR A 57 -0.26 -0.57 -2.44
N TYR A 58 0.56 0.49 -2.46
CA TYR A 58 1.11 1.07 -1.23
C TYR A 58 0.06 1.74 -0.34
N MET A 59 -1.12 2.05 -0.90
CA MET A 59 -2.26 2.51 -0.12
C MET A 59 -2.76 1.42 0.83
N MET A 60 -2.55 0.12 0.54
CA MET A 60 -2.92 -0.94 1.48
C MET A 60 -2.24 -0.75 2.84
N GLY A 61 -0.92 -0.63 2.86
CA GLY A 61 -0.15 -0.48 4.09
C GLY A 61 -0.41 0.86 4.77
N ALA A 62 -0.48 1.96 4.00
CA ALA A 62 -0.75 3.29 4.55
C ALA A 62 -2.15 3.38 5.22
N MET A 63 -3.18 2.89 4.53
CA MET A 63 -4.56 2.93 5.02
C MET A 63 -4.77 1.93 6.16
N LEU A 64 -4.22 0.71 6.07
CA LEU A 64 -4.24 -0.25 7.17
C LEU A 64 -3.53 0.29 8.40
N GLY A 65 -2.36 0.90 8.25
CA GLY A 65 -1.63 1.52 9.36
C GLY A 65 -2.48 2.56 10.08
N ARG A 66 -2.98 3.54 9.32
CA ARG A 66 -3.67 4.73 9.83
C ARG A 66 -5.08 4.45 10.33
N PHE A 67 -5.88 3.68 9.59
CA PHE A 67 -7.30 3.46 9.87
C PHE A 67 -7.62 2.06 10.40
N LYS A 68 -6.62 1.17 10.47
CA LYS A 68 -6.81 -0.25 10.81
C LYS A 68 -7.73 -1.01 9.84
N LYS A 69 -8.06 -0.40 8.71
CA LYS A 69 -8.98 -0.92 7.71
C LYS A 69 -8.67 -0.33 6.34
N CYS A 70 -8.69 -1.18 5.33
CA CYS A 70 -8.51 -0.80 3.93
C CYS A 70 -9.43 -1.65 3.06
N VAL A 71 -10.06 -1.03 2.06
CA VAL A 71 -10.76 -1.73 0.97
C VAL A 71 -10.12 -1.26 -0.33
N ILE A 72 -9.50 -2.19 -1.05
CA ILE A 72 -8.75 -1.87 -2.27
C ILE A 72 -9.14 -2.81 -3.40
N GLY A 73 -9.16 -2.26 -4.60
CA GLY A 73 -9.25 -3.03 -5.83
C GLY A 73 -8.13 -4.07 -5.97
N LEU A 74 -8.44 -5.23 -6.53
CA LEU A 74 -7.42 -6.24 -6.84
C LEU A 74 -6.59 -5.83 -8.05
N PRO A 75 -5.26 -6.07 -8.04
CA PRO A 75 -4.44 -5.98 -9.24
C PRO A 75 -5.04 -6.82 -10.37
N GLY A 76 -5.35 -6.17 -11.50
CA GLY A 76 -5.65 -6.87 -12.74
C GLY A 76 -4.43 -7.67 -13.25
N GLY A 77 -4.68 -8.54 -14.23
CA GLY A 77 -3.61 -9.29 -14.91
C GLY A 77 -2.68 -8.37 -15.68
N CYS A 78 -1.39 -8.39 -15.35
CA CYS A 78 -0.38 -7.64 -16.10
C CYS A 78 0.12 -8.46 -17.31
N PRO A 79 0.32 -7.84 -18.50
CA PRO A 79 0.92 -8.52 -19.64
C PRO A 79 2.33 -9.07 -19.38
N LEU A 80 3.02 -8.56 -18.35
CA LEU A 80 4.37 -8.96 -17.95
C LEU A 80 4.39 -10.15 -16.96
N GLY A 81 3.23 -10.71 -16.62
CA GLY A 81 3.08 -11.84 -15.70
C GLY A 81 2.34 -11.49 -14.40
N PRO A 82 2.00 -12.51 -13.59
CA PRO A 82 1.26 -12.32 -12.34
C PRO A 82 2.07 -11.47 -11.35
N ARG A 83 1.39 -10.55 -10.66
CA ARG A 83 1.96 -9.73 -9.59
C ARG A 83 1.39 -10.22 -8.25
N PRO A 84 1.93 -11.30 -7.68
CA PRO A 84 1.35 -11.87 -6.48
C PRO A 84 1.53 -10.90 -5.31
N ILE A 85 0.47 -10.75 -4.51
CA ILE A 85 0.42 -9.91 -3.30
C ILE A 85 0.47 -10.77 -2.02
N ASP A 86 0.78 -12.06 -2.16
CA ASP A 86 0.90 -13.04 -1.09
C ASP A 86 1.84 -12.58 0.03
N GLN A 87 2.99 -12.00 -0.32
CA GLN A 87 3.96 -11.52 0.65
C GLN A 87 3.46 -10.29 1.43
N HIS A 88 2.62 -9.44 0.80
CA HIS A 88 1.98 -8.31 1.48
C HIS A 88 0.98 -8.82 2.52
N ILE A 89 0.11 -9.73 2.08
CA ILE A 89 -0.91 -10.37 2.93
C ILE A 89 -0.26 -11.09 4.11
N LYS A 90 0.81 -11.85 3.86
CA LYS A 90 1.58 -12.55 4.91
C LYS A 90 2.07 -11.58 5.99
N GLY A 91 2.64 -10.45 5.57
CA GLY A 91 3.10 -9.44 6.51
C GLY A 91 1.98 -8.75 7.28
N PHE A 92 0.87 -8.40 6.61
CA PHE A 92 -0.30 -7.80 7.28
C PHE A 92 -0.93 -8.76 8.30
N LYS A 93 -1.08 -10.04 7.95
CA LYS A 93 -1.55 -11.08 8.88
C LYS A 93 -0.62 -11.22 10.08
N ALA A 94 0.69 -11.19 9.88
CA ALA A 94 1.65 -11.24 10.98
C ALA A 94 1.55 -10.02 11.91
N LEU A 95 1.13 -8.86 11.41
CA LEU A 95 0.84 -7.68 12.22
C LEU A 95 -0.54 -7.72 12.91
N GLY A 96 -1.34 -8.77 12.69
CA GLY A 96 -2.66 -8.94 13.30
C GLY A 96 -3.85 -8.55 12.42
N ALA A 97 -3.65 -8.37 11.11
CA ALA A 97 -4.75 -8.10 10.18
C ALA A 97 -5.45 -9.38 9.70
N GLU A 98 -6.76 -9.29 9.54
CA GLU A 98 -7.62 -10.26 8.86
C GLU A 98 -7.85 -9.79 7.42
N ILE A 99 -7.92 -10.76 6.50
CA ILE A 99 -8.08 -10.51 5.06
C ILE A 99 -9.33 -11.24 4.59
N ASP A 100 -10.22 -10.51 3.95
CA ASP A 100 -11.41 -11.03 3.30
C ASP A 100 -11.23 -10.91 1.78
N GLU A 101 -11.15 -12.08 1.14
CA GLU A 101 -10.97 -12.27 -0.31
C GLU A 101 -12.25 -12.85 -0.96
N SER A 102 -13.40 -12.72 -0.30
CA SER A 102 -14.68 -13.20 -0.85
C SER A 102 -15.10 -12.48 -2.13
N SER A 103 -14.57 -11.28 -2.38
CA SER A 103 -14.81 -10.50 -3.60
C SER A 103 -13.79 -10.83 -4.69
N THR A 104 -14.26 -10.96 -5.92
CA THR A 104 -13.43 -11.17 -7.11
C THR A 104 -12.77 -9.90 -7.66
N THR A 105 -13.18 -8.73 -7.16
CA THR A 105 -12.74 -7.41 -7.66
C THR A 105 -12.07 -6.56 -6.61
N SER A 106 -12.17 -6.91 -5.33
CA SER A 106 -11.61 -6.14 -4.24
C SER A 106 -11.15 -7.03 -3.09
N MET A 107 -10.30 -6.48 -2.24
CA MET A 107 -9.84 -7.10 -1.00
C MET A 107 -10.15 -6.17 0.15
N LYS A 108 -10.70 -6.74 1.22
CA LYS A 108 -10.88 -6.04 2.49
C LYS A 108 -9.82 -6.51 3.48
N ILE A 109 -9.13 -5.56 4.09
CA ILE A 109 -8.08 -5.79 5.09
C ILE A 109 -8.48 -5.03 6.34
N GLU A 110 -8.55 -5.69 7.49
CA GLU A 110 -9.01 -5.07 8.75
C GLU A 110 -8.23 -5.64 9.92
N ALA A 111 -7.95 -4.82 10.92
CA ALA A 111 -7.29 -5.24 12.16
C ALA A 111 -7.97 -4.55 13.34
N LYS A 112 -8.17 -5.26 14.45
CA LYS A 112 -8.59 -4.60 15.71
C LYS A 112 -7.48 -3.72 16.26
N GLU A 113 -6.26 -4.21 16.16
CA GLU A 113 -5.03 -3.53 16.53
C GLU A 113 -3.89 -4.09 15.66
N LEU A 114 -2.86 -3.29 15.39
CA LEU A 114 -1.63 -3.78 14.75
C LEU A 114 -0.58 -3.98 15.82
N LYS A 115 0.07 -5.16 15.84
CA LYS A 115 1.16 -5.49 16.76
C LYS A 115 2.44 -5.76 15.99
N GLY A 116 3.55 -5.30 16.53
CA GLY A 116 4.86 -5.61 15.99
C GLY A 116 5.12 -7.11 15.99
N ALA A 117 5.81 -7.60 14.96
CA ALA A 117 6.06 -9.03 14.77
C ALA A 117 7.40 -9.32 14.11
N HIS A 118 7.87 -10.55 14.26
CA HIS A 118 8.96 -11.10 13.45
C HIS A 118 8.39 -11.70 12.16
N ILE A 119 8.66 -11.05 11.03
CA ILE A 119 8.07 -11.39 9.73
C ILE A 119 9.16 -11.95 8.83
N PHE A 120 8.95 -13.17 8.33
CA PHE A 120 9.84 -13.82 7.36
C PHE A 120 9.17 -13.86 5.99
N LEU A 121 9.73 -13.12 5.03
CA LEU A 121 9.30 -13.12 3.63
C LEU A 121 9.97 -14.27 2.87
N ASP A 122 9.19 -14.99 2.07
CA ASP A 122 9.64 -16.18 1.32
C ASP A 122 10.50 -15.80 0.12
N MET A 123 10.44 -14.55 -0.30
CA MET A 123 11.25 -13.99 -1.37
C MET A 123 11.51 -12.50 -1.15
N VAL A 124 12.53 -11.99 -1.84
CA VAL A 124 12.80 -10.54 -1.89
C VAL A 124 11.66 -9.85 -2.64
N SER A 125 10.91 -9.01 -1.94
CA SER A 125 9.86 -8.17 -2.52
C SER A 125 9.97 -6.75 -1.99
N VAL A 126 10.38 -5.82 -2.87
CA VAL A 126 10.42 -4.38 -2.56
C VAL A 126 9.03 -3.89 -2.16
N GLY A 127 8.02 -4.29 -2.93
CA GLY A 127 6.64 -3.89 -2.73
C GLY A 127 6.10 -4.31 -1.36
N ALA A 128 6.30 -5.58 -0.99
CA ALA A 128 5.84 -6.10 0.30
C ALA A 128 6.57 -5.42 1.45
N THR A 129 7.89 -5.24 1.33
CA THR A 129 8.71 -4.57 2.35
C THR A 129 8.20 -3.16 2.66
N ILE A 130 7.95 -2.34 1.63
CA ILE A 130 7.43 -0.99 1.80
C ILE A 130 6.04 -1.02 2.45
N ASN A 131 5.13 -1.87 1.94
CA ASN A 131 3.76 -1.93 2.46
C ASN A 131 3.69 -2.34 3.93
N ILE A 132 4.43 -3.39 4.30
CA ILE A 132 4.49 -3.87 5.68
C ILE A 132 5.10 -2.81 6.58
N MET A 133 6.15 -2.13 6.11
CA MET A 133 6.76 -1.01 6.84
C MET A 133 5.76 0.12 7.10
N LEU A 134 4.99 0.54 6.09
CA LEU A 134 3.97 1.58 6.23
C LEU A 134 2.89 1.21 7.26
N ALA A 135 2.44 -0.05 7.28
CA ALA A 135 1.49 -0.53 8.28
C ALA A 135 2.12 -0.61 9.68
N ALA A 136 3.36 -1.09 9.77
CA ALA A 136 4.09 -1.29 11.02
C ALA A 136 4.39 0.01 11.78
N VAL A 137 4.45 1.17 11.11
CA VAL A 137 4.61 2.48 11.77
C VAL A 137 3.52 2.75 12.81
N TYR A 138 2.33 2.19 12.63
CA TYR A 138 1.20 2.31 13.56
C TYR A 138 0.99 1.06 14.42
N ALA A 139 1.92 0.11 14.40
CA ALA A 139 1.83 -1.10 15.20
C ALA A 139 2.43 -0.89 16.60
N THR A 140 1.83 -1.49 17.61
CA THR A 140 2.37 -1.47 18.98
C THR A 140 3.50 -2.48 19.10
N GLY A 141 4.67 -2.04 19.55
CA GLY A 141 5.86 -2.89 19.73
C GLY A 141 6.83 -2.80 18.55
N GLN A 142 7.71 -3.79 18.43
CA GLN A 142 8.77 -3.80 17.42
C GLN A 142 8.44 -4.78 16.29
N THR A 143 8.57 -4.32 15.04
CA THR A 143 8.50 -5.17 13.85
C THR A 143 9.90 -5.42 13.32
N VAL A 144 10.24 -6.69 13.10
CA VAL A 144 11.50 -7.12 12.50
C VAL A 144 11.19 -7.92 11.24
N MET A 145 11.56 -7.38 10.09
CA MET A 145 11.39 -8.05 8.80
C MET A 145 12.70 -8.71 8.36
N LYS A 146 12.62 -9.99 7.97
CA LYS A 146 13.71 -10.75 7.34
C LYS A 146 13.20 -11.32 6.02
N MET A 147 14.09 -11.44 5.05
CA MET A 147 13.77 -11.98 3.73
C MET A 147 14.78 -13.04 3.35
N LEU A 148 14.31 -14.06 2.64
CA LEU A 148 15.19 -15.08 2.09
C LEU A 148 16.02 -14.45 0.95
N LEU A 149 17.33 -14.31 1.17
CA LEU A 149 18.25 -13.89 0.13
C LEU A 149 18.32 -15.01 -0.91
N LYS A 150 17.77 -14.76 -2.11
CA LYS A 150 18.09 -15.60 -3.27
C LYS A 150 19.50 -15.25 -3.71
N ASN A 151 20.47 -16.13 -3.44
CA ASN A 151 21.75 -16.09 -4.12
C ASN A 151 21.49 -16.18 -5.61
N ARG A 152 21.70 -15.08 -6.34
CA ARG A 152 21.77 -15.12 -7.79
C ARG A 152 23.07 -15.86 -8.14
N LYS A 153 22.95 -17.10 -8.59
CA LYS A 153 23.99 -17.70 -9.43
C LYS A 153 23.92 -17.06 -10.81
#